data_AF-M7BWC4-F1
#
_entry.id   AF-M7BWC4-F1
#
_cell.length_a   1.000
_cell.length_b   1.000
_cell.length_c   1.000
_cell.angle_alpha   90.00
_cell.angle_beta   90.00
_cell.angle_gamma   90.00
#
_symmetry.space_group_name_H-M   'P 1'
#
loop_
_entity.id
_entity.type
_entity.pdbx_description
1 polymer ?
#
loop_
_entity_poly.entity_id
_entity_poly.type
_entity_poly.pdbx_seq_one_letter_code
_entity_poly.pdbx_strand_id
1 'polypeptide(L)' 'MESQNRKRAPAWTEQEVWDLIAVWGDESVLSELRFKIQNAKIFDKISKGMKDRGYHRDLQQCCMKLKELRQA' A
#
# COMPACT_ATOMS: atom_id res chain seq x y z
N MET A 1 34.57 -0.97 -2.28
CA MET A 1 33.95 -0.38 -3.48
C MET A 1 32.47 -0.20 -3.17
N GLU A 2 32.09 1.02 -2.83
CA GLU A 2 30.69 1.39 -2.57
C GLU A 2 30.00 1.59 -3.92
N SER A 3 29.26 0.58 -4.35
CA SER A 3 28.55 0.57 -5.61
C SER A 3 27.32 1.45 -5.52
N GLN A 4 27.34 2.50 -6.34
CA GLN A 4 26.32 3.53 -6.46
C GLN A 4 24.92 2.95 -6.73
N ASN A 5 23.98 3.34 -5.86
CA ASN A 5 22.78 4.08 -6.26
C ASN A 5 22.13 3.68 -7.61
N ARG A 6 21.46 2.52 -7.64
CA ARG A 6 20.17 2.45 -8.34
C ARG A 6 19.12 2.80 -7.29
N LYS A 7 18.45 3.94 -7.43
CA LYS A 7 17.18 4.22 -6.73
C LYS A 7 16.14 3.20 -7.19
N ARG A 8 16.30 1.93 -6.83
CA ARG A 8 15.20 0.96 -6.82
C ARG A 8 14.21 1.55 -5.84
N ALA A 9 12.94 1.65 -6.23
CA ALA A 9 11.87 1.94 -5.29
C ALA A 9 12.11 1.06 -4.05
N PRO A 10 12.10 1.62 -2.82
CA PRO A 10 12.48 0.87 -1.63
C PRO A 10 11.68 -0.43 -1.63
N ALA A 11 12.39 -1.56 -1.60
CA ALA A 11 11.77 -2.87 -1.59
C ALA A 11 10.80 -2.89 -0.41
N TRP A 12 9.54 -3.23 -0.66
CA TRP A 12 8.57 -3.38 0.41
C TRP A 12 9.09 -4.43 1.37
N THR A 13 9.32 -4.04 2.62
CA THR A 13 9.69 -4.97 3.68
C THR A 13 8.50 -5.86 4.01
N GLU A 14 8.75 -7.07 4.54
CA GLU A 14 7.66 -7.97 4.96
C GLU A 14 6.76 -7.28 5.98
N GLN A 15 7.33 -6.54 6.91
CA GLN A 15 6.58 -5.78 7.92
C GLN A 15 5.70 -4.70 7.29
N GLU A 16 6.21 -3.90 6.33
CA GLU A 16 5.38 -2.96 5.57
C GLU A 16 4.23 -3.64 4.82
N VAL A 17 4.44 -4.85 4.31
CA VAL A 17 3.40 -5.62 3.63
C VAL A 17 2.35 -6.11 4.61
N TRP A 18 2.75 -6.62 5.78
CA TRP A 18 1.82 -7.01 6.84
C TRP A 18 1.03 -5.82 7.37
N ASP A 19 1.68 -4.68 7.58
CA ASP A 19 1.03 -3.44 7.98
C ASP A 19 0.05 -2.95 6.91
N LEU A 20 0.43 -3.02 5.63
CA LEU A 20 -0.45 -2.68 4.52
C LEU A 20 -1.67 -3.61 4.47
N ILE A 21 -1.48 -4.93 4.65
CA ILE A 21 -2.56 -5.91 4.69
C ILE A 21 -3.44 -5.69 5.92
N ALA A 22 -2.89 -5.32 7.07
CA ALA A 22 -3.65 -5.02 8.28
C ALA A 22 -4.50 -3.76 8.09
N VAL A 23 -3.93 -2.67 7.57
CA VAL A 23 -4.66 -1.42 7.25
C VAL A 23 -5.71 -1.66 6.15
N TRP A 24 -5.43 -2.56 5.22
CA TRP A 24 -6.34 -2.95 4.15
C TRP A 24 -7.44 -3.92 4.60
N GLY A 25 -7.14 -4.80 5.56
CA GLY A 25 -8.04 -5.82 6.08
C GLY A 25 -9.06 -5.29 7.07
N ASP A 26 -8.82 -4.12 7.67
CA ASP A 26 -9.70 -3.48 8.66
C ASP A 26 -10.93 -2.81 8.03
N GLU A 27 -10.86 -2.40 6.76
CA GLU A 27 -11.98 -1.75 6.06
C GLU A 27 -12.24 -2.38 4.68
N SER A 28 -13.28 -3.20 4.56
CA SER A 28 -14.24 -3.09 3.45
C SER A 28 -13.74 -3.37 2.01
N VAL A 29 -12.52 -3.86 1.78
CA VAL A 29 -12.00 -3.97 0.40
C VAL A 29 -12.52 -5.18 -0.39
N LEU A 30 -13.16 -6.15 0.27
CA LEU A 30 -13.89 -7.22 -0.42
C LEU A 30 -15.32 -6.80 -0.82
N SER A 31 -15.94 -5.86 -0.10
CA SER A 31 -17.34 -5.46 -0.32
C SER A 31 -17.50 -4.24 -1.24
N GLU A 32 -16.52 -3.33 -1.30
CA GLU A 32 -16.60 -2.06 -2.03
C GLU A 32 -16.00 -2.05 -3.45
N LEU A 33 -15.52 -3.19 -3.96
CA LEU A 33 -15.03 -3.34 -5.34
C LEU A 33 -16.06 -2.98 -6.44
N ARG A 34 -17.30 -2.66 -6.06
CA ARG A 34 -18.39 -2.20 -6.95
C ARG A 34 -18.44 -0.68 -7.20
N PHE A 35 -17.81 0.20 -6.42
CA PHE A 35 -17.97 1.66 -6.60
C PHE A 35 -16.65 2.41 -6.78
N LYS A 36 -16.38 2.86 -8.02
CA LYS A 36 -15.17 3.61 -8.42
C LYS A 36 -14.86 4.87 -7.59
N ILE A 37 -15.86 5.48 -6.96
CA ILE A 37 -15.72 6.73 -6.19
C ILE A 37 -15.22 6.47 -4.76
N GLN A 38 -15.60 5.34 -4.15
CA GLN A 38 -15.16 4.98 -2.80
C GLN A 38 -13.69 4.56 -2.76
N ASN A 39 -13.18 3.97 -3.84
CA ASN A 39 -11.79 3.54 -3.94
C ASN A 39 -10.79 4.67 -3.63
N ALA A 40 -11.00 5.90 -4.13
CA ALA A 40 -10.10 7.01 -3.85
C ALA A 40 -10.04 7.37 -2.35
N LYS A 41 -11.20 7.34 -1.67
CA LYS A 41 -11.29 7.59 -0.22
C LYS A 41 -10.65 6.46 0.59
N ILE A 42 -10.85 5.20 0.17
CA ILE A 42 -10.22 4.03 0.79
C ILE A 42 -8.70 4.12 0.66
N PHE A 43 -8.19 4.43 -0.53
CA PHE A 43 -6.75 4.58 -0.73
C PHE A 43 -6.16 5.78 0.04
N ASP A 44 -6.91 6.86 0.23
CA ASP A 44 -6.50 7.98 1.09
C ASP A 44 -6.37 7.54 2.55
N LYS A 45 -7.34 6.77 3.06
CA LYS A 45 -7.27 6.18 4.39
C LYS A 45 -6.09 5.22 4.54
N ILE A 46 -5.83 4.36 3.55
CA ILE A 46 -4.69 3.44 3.55
C ILE A 46 -3.38 4.23 3.58
N SER A 47 -3.23 5.27 2.75
CA SER A 47 -2.01 6.09 2.75
C SER A 47 -1.81 6.78 4.09
N LYS A 48 -2.88 7.27 4.72
CA LYS A 48 -2.82 7.84 6.07
C LYS A 48 -2.44 6.81 7.12
N GLY A 49 -3.04 5.62 7.11
CA GLY A 49 -2.70 4.53 8.03
C GLY A 49 -1.26 4.06 7.89
N MET A 50 -0.73 4.02 6.66
CA MET A 50 0.69 3.72 6.42
C MET A 50 1.60 4.84 6.96
N LYS A 51 1.23 6.11 6.77
CA LYS A 51 1.99 7.25 7.30
C LYS A 51 1.99 7.30 8.83
N ASP A 52 0.87 6.98 9.47
CA ASP A 52 0.75 6.91 10.93
C ASP A 52 1.69 5.86 11.53
N ARG A 53 1.87 4.74 10.83
CA ARG A 53 2.86 3.70 11.19
C ARG A 53 4.31 4.06 10.83
N GLY A 54 4.56 5.28 10.32
CA GLY A 54 5.90 5.76 9.97
C GLY A 54 6.34 5.43 8.54
N TYR A 55 5.47 4.87 7.70
CA TYR A 55 5.79 4.51 6.32
C TYR A 55 5.40 5.62 5.34
N HIS A 56 6.39 6.19 4.67
CA HIS A 56 6.19 7.21 3.63
C HIS A 56 5.86 6.56 2.28
N ARG A 57 4.79 5.77 2.22
CA ARG A 57 4.30 5.16 0.98
C ARG A 57 3.22 6.00 0.34
N ASP A 58 3.41 6.30 -0.94
CA ASP A 58 2.42 7.04 -1.72
C ASP A 58 1.22 6.15 -2.05
N LEU A 59 0.06 6.78 -2.23
CA LEU A 59 -1.21 6.16 -2.57
C LEU A 59 -1.09 5.29 -3.84
N GLN A 60 -0.31 5.73 -4.82
CA GLN A 60 -0.04 4.96 -6.03
C GLN A 60 0.82 3.70 -5.75
N GLN A 61 1.78 3.79 -4.82
CA GLN A 61 2.63 2.66 -4.43
C GLN A 61 1.83 1.59 -3.70
N CYS A 62 0.97 2.00 -2.76
CA CYS A 62 0.06 1.09 -2.07
C CYS A 62 -0.89 0.38 -3.05
N CYS A 63 -1.45 1.12 -4.02
CA CYS A 63 -2.33 0.55 -5.04
C CYS A 63 -1.61 -0.48 -5.93
N MET A 64 -0.39 -0.18 -6.37
CA MET A 64 0.40 -1.13 -7.15
C MET A 64 0.71 -2.38 -6.32
N LYS A 65 1.13 -2.24 -5.06
CA LYS A 65 1.43 -3.37 -4.18
C LYS A 65 0.21 -4.23 -3.90
N LEU A 66 -0.97 -3.63 -3.69
CA LEU A 66 -2.23 -4.35 -3.49
C LEU A 66 -2.69 -5.10 -4.76
N LYS A 67 -2.45 -4.55 -5.95
CA LYS A 67 -2.70 -5.25 -7.22
C LYS A 67 -1.79 -6.47 -7.36
N GLU A 68 -0.50 -6.33 -7.05
CA GLU A 68 0.47 -7.43 -7.06
C GLU A 68 0.07 -8.52 -6.05
N LEU A 69 -0.30 -8.14 -4.81
CA LEU A 69 -0.75 -9.07 -3.77
C LEU A 69 -2.05 -9.81 -4.13
N ARG A 70 -2.88 -9.25 -5.01
CA ARG A 70 -4.11 -9.90 -5.50
C ARG A 70 -3.86 -10.86 -6.67
N GLN A 71 -2.79 -10.65 -7.43
CA GLN A 71 -2.43 -11.47 -8.59
C GLN A 71 -1.51 -12.64 -8.24
N ALA A 72 -0.85 -12.60 -7.08
CA ALA A 72 -0.15 -13.73 -6.50
C ALA A 72 -1.13 -14.72 -5.84
#